data_AF-A0A424QMB2-F1
#
_entry.id   AF-A0A424QMB2-F1
#
_cell.length_a   1.000
_cell.length_b   1.000
_cell.length_c   1.000
_cell.angle_alpha   90.00
_cell.angle_beta   90.00
_cell.angle_gamma   90.00
#
_symmetry.space_group_name_H-M   'P 1'
#
loop_
_entity.id
_entity.type
_entity.pdbx_description
1 polymer ?
#
loop_
_entity_poly.entity_id
_entity_poly.type
_entity_poly.pdbx_seq_one_letter_code
_entity_poly.pdbx_strand_id
1 'polypeptide(L)'
;MFFVLRLFSFNAQKNDNLFLFNPSDIKTSLLMENNILWPPMEINIAKEDSKMLNFLFQKKLNEYSFIDSALNRHKLPSKFGFLPLILSAYQDHYTSNLSGRGIWSLSYITALKMNLNVNSYMDQRLDEKASTLAAIRHIKELSKIYKSDNWTLLSYITSPNYVSNIMKEANSNKWEEAIKFIDKKYLFNVELINWLDNIEYSPNFTHPKPSNMSEFIFEENIFF
;
A
#
# COMPACT_ATOMS: atom_id res chain seq x y z
N MET A 1 51.17 -1.02 -27.93
CA MET A 1 50.60 -1.78 -26.80
C MET A 1 49.51 -0.91 -26.18
N PHE A 2 48.30 -0.94 -26.73
CA PHE A 2 47.18 -0.11 -26.26
C PHE A 2 46.39 -0.87 -25.20
N PHE A 3 46.47 -0.39 -23.96
CA PHE A 3 45.62 -0.83 -22.85
C PHE A 3 44.18 -0.37 -23.12
N VAL A 4 43.31 -1.31 -23.48
CA VAL A 4 41.86 -1.08 -23.47
C VAL A 4 41.40 -1.20 -22.01
N LEU A 5 41.20 -0.05 -21.37
CA LEU A 5 40.41 0.05 -20.15
C LEU A 5 39.01 -0.45 -20.49
N ARG A 6 38.72 -1.71 -20.11
CA ARG A 6 37.33 -2.18 -19.97
C ARG A 6 36.71 -1.28 -18.91
N LEU A 7 35.94 -0.29 -19.37
CA LEU A 7 34.89 0.31 -18.56
C LEU A 7 34.04 -0.86 -18.07
N PHE A 8 34.18 -1.20 -16.80
CA PHE A 8 33.12 -1.92 -16.11
C PHE A 8 31.91 -1.01 -16.20
N SER A 9 31.07 -1.26 -17.19
CA SER A 9 29.68 -0.84 -17.16
C SER A 9 29.17 -1.40 -15.84
N PHE A 10 29.01 -0.52 -14.85
CA PHE A 10 28.16 -0.77 -13.70
C PHE A 10 26.78 -1.00 -14.33
N ASN A 11 26.50 -2.24 -14.71
CA ASN A 11 25.16 -2.70 -14.95
C ASN A 11 24.49 -2.57 -13.60
N ALA A 12 23.90 -1.39 -13.34
CA ALA A 12 22.83 -1.23 -12.38
C ALA A 12 21.89 -2.40 -12.68
N GLN A 13 21.88 -3.38 -11.78
CA GLN A 13 20.99 -4.52 -11.89
C GLN A 13 19.61 -3.92 -12.17
N LYS A 14 19.01 -4.34 -13.29
CA LYS A 14 17.62 -4.09 -13.63
C LYS A 14 16.83 -4.47 -12.37
N ASN A 15 16.48 -3.49 -11.55
CA ASN A 15 15.87 -3.76 -10.25
C ASN A 15 14.49 -4.32 -10.60
N ASP A 16 14.26 -5.61 -10.38
CA ASP A 16 12.95 -6.21 -10.58
C ASP A 16 11.95 -5.32 -9.84
N ASN A 17 10.95 -4.77 -10.55
CA ASN A 17 10.05 -3.78 -9.97
C ASN A 17 9.36 -4.35 -8.72
N LEU A 18 9.84 -3.94 -7.54
CA LEU A 18 9.36 -4.41 -6.25
C LEU A 18 7.99 -3.79 -5.89
N PHE A 19 7.60 -2.69 -6.54
CA PHE A 19 6.29 -2.09 -6.36
C PHE A 19 5.18 -2.92 -7.02
N LEU A 20 3.97 -2.85 -6.45
CA LEU A 20 2.80 -3.56 -6.98
C LEU A 20 2.12 -2.79 -8.13
N PHE A 21 2.49 -1.52 -8.31
CA PHE A 21 2.15 -0.70 -9.46
C PHE A 21 3.39 -0.46 -10.34
N ASN A 22 3.20 0.21 -11.48
CA ASN A 22 4.30 0.59 -12.37
C ASN A 22 4.77 2.03 -12.08
N PRO A 23 6.00 2.23 -11.56
CA PRO A 23 6.50 3.57 -11.21
C PRO A 23 6.52 4.56 -12.37
N SER A 24 6.69 4.09 -13.61
CA SER A 24 6.74 4.98 -14.78
C SER A 24 5.42 5.69 -15.08
N ASP A 25 4.31 5.17 -14.54
CA ASP A 25 2.99 5.75 -14.72
C ASP A 25 2.75 6.96 -13.80
N ILE A 26 3.64 7.18 -12.82
CA ILE A 26 3.53 8.25 -11.83
C ILE A 26 4.26 9.49 -12.32
N LYS A 27 3.47 10.50 -12.70
CA LYS A 27 4.00 11.83 -13.01
C LYS A 27 4.21 12.59 -11.71
N THR A 28 5.45 12.61 -11.22
CA THR A 28 5.85 13.31 -9.98
C THR A 28 5.91 14.84 -10.13
N SER A 29 5.14 15.43 -11.04
CA SER A 29 5.21 16.87 -11.33
C SER A 29 4.78 17.67 -10.10
N LEU A 30 5.71 18.51 -9.62
CA LEU A 30 5.59 19.47 -8.51
C LEU A 30 5.65 18.86 -7.10
N LEU A 31 6.86 18.48 -6.67
CA LEU A 31 7.21 18.51 -5.25
C LEU A 31 8.11 19.70 -4.97
N MET A 32 7.74 20.51 -3.97
CA MET A 32 8.66 21.43 -3.31
C MET A 32 9.71 20.60 -2.57
N GLU A 33 10.99 20.91 -2.79
CA GLU A 33 12.16 20.12 -2.37
C GLU A 33 12.35 19.94 -0.85
N ASN A 34 11.50 20.55 -0.02
CA ASN A 34 11.87 20.86 1.36
C ASN A 34 11.53 19.79 2.41
N ASN A 35 10.79 18.73 2.08
CA ASN A 35 10.48 17.65 3.02
C ASN A 35 10.70 16.27 2.36
N ILE A 36 11.95 15.93 2.06
CA ILE A 36 12.31 14.62 1.49
C ILE A 36 12.45 13.61 2.62
N LEU A 37 11.54 12.62 2.68
CA LEU A 37 11.74 11.41 3.48
C LEU A 37 12.81 10.54 2.82
N TRP A 38 13.85 10.20 3.57
CA TRP A 38 14.89 9.27 3.12
C TRP A 38 14.58 7.89 3.70
N PRO A 39 14.32 6.87 2.87
CA PRO A 39 14.27 5.49 3.35
C PRO A 39 15.59 5.10 4.00
N PRO A 40 15.52 4.35 5.12
CA PRO A 40 16.69 3.90 5.84
C PRO A 40 17.39 2.88 4.92
N MET A 41 18.71 2.81 5.02
CA MET A 41 19.56 2.12 4.02
C MET A 41 19.22 0.63 3.87
N GLU A 42 18.53 0.06 4.86
CA GLU A 42 18.00 -1.29 4.92
C GLU A 42 16.92 -1.56 3.86
N ILE A 43 16.13 -0.54 3.50
CA ILE A 43 15.16 -0.64 2.40
C ILE A 43 15.87 -0.13 1.14
N ASN A 44 16.44 -1.06 0.37
CA ASN A 44 17.25 -0.80 -0.83
C ASN A 44 16.45 -0.16 -1.99
N ILE A 45 16.01 1.09 -1.79
CA ILE A 45 15.18 1.88 -2.70
C ILE A 45 16.08 2.80 -3.50
N ALA A 46 15.88 2.84 -4.83
CA ALA A 46 16.63 3.75 -5.69
C ALA A 46 16.24 5.21 -5.42
N LYS A 47 17.15 6.15 -5.68
CA LYS A 47 16.91 7.59 -5.44
C LYS A 47 15.65 8.13 -6.15
N GLU A 48 15.33 7.59 -7.33
CA GLU A 48 14.13 7.95 -8.10
C GLU A 48 12.84 7.47 -7.41
N ASP A 49 12.85 6.23 -6.94
CA ASP A 49 11.76 5.64 -6.17
C ASP A 49 11.50 6.39 -4.86
N SER A 50 12.54 6.92 -4.20
CA SER A 50 12.38 7.75 -2.99
C SER A 50 11.63 9.05 -3.27
N LYS A 51 11.85 9.69 -4.43
CA LYS A 51 11.09 10.90 -4.81
C LYS A 51 9.62 10.58 -5.04
N MET A 52 9.34 9.48 -5.73
CA MET A 52 7.99 8.98 -5.94
C MET A 52 7.30 8.66 -4.60
N LEU A 53 7.97 7.94 -3.71
CA LEU A 53 7.43 7.60 -2.40
C LEU A 53 7.11 8.84 -1.56
N ASN A 54 8.01 9.84 -1.57
CA ASN A 54 7.74 11.10 -0.90
C ASN A 54 6.51 11.81 -1.50
N PHE A 55 6.37 11.79 -2.84
CA PHE A 55 5.20 12.35 -3.51
C PHE A 55 3.91 11.66 -3.04
N LEU A 56 3.89 10.34 -3.03
CA LEU A 56 2.72 9.57 -2.60
C LEU A 56 2.42 9.73 -1.11
N PHE A 57 3.45 9.87 -0.28
CA PHE A 57 3.29 10.14 1.15
C PHE A 57 2.66 11.52 1.39
N GLN A 58 3.13 12.56 0.70
CA GLN A 58 2.51 13.89 0.77
C GLN A 58 1.08 13.87 0.22
N LYS A 59 0.83 13.14 -0.88
CA LYS A 59 -0.51 12.93 -1.43
C LYS A 59 -1.45 12.28 -0.41
N LYS A 60 -0.99 11.26 0.33
CA LYS A 60 -1.76 10.66 1.45
C LYS A 60 -2.21 11.72 2.46
N LEU A 61 -1.26 12.50 2.96
CA LEU A 61 -1.51 13.47 4.03
C LEU A 61 -2.46 14.60 3.60
N ASN A 62 -2.33 15.06 2.37
CA ASN A 62 -3.09 16.22 1.87
C ASN A 62 -4.45 15.83 1.29
N GLU A 63 -4.55 14.71 0.58
CA GLU A 63 -5.74 14.33 -0.19
C GLU A 63 -6.49 13.13 0.42
N TYR A 64 -5.79 12.19 1.08
CA TYR A 64 -6.35 10.93 1.56
C TYR A 64 -6.36 10.77 3.09
N SER A 65 -6.26 11.87 3.85
CA SER A 65 -6.34 11.86 5.33
C SER A 65 -7.67 11.31 5.87
N PHE A 66 -8.72 11.26 5.04
CA PHE A 66 -9.98 10.60 5.37
C PHE A 66 -9.83 9.09 5.59
N ILE A 67 -8.82 8.46 4.98
CA ILE A 67 -8.53 7.01 5.16
C ILE A 67 -8.11 6.75 6.59
N ASP A 68 -7.19 7.56 7.15
CA ASP A 68 -6.75 7.43 8.54
C ASP A 68 -7.91 7.66 9.51
N SER A 69 -8.76 8.64 9.22
CA SER A 69 -9.97 8.93 9.98
C SER A 69 -10.94 7.74 9.98
N ALA A 70 -11.13 7.09 8.81
CA ALA A 70 -11.96 5.92 8.66
C ALA A 70 -11.39 4.71 9.42
N LEU A 71 -10.09 4.46 9.33
CA LEU A 71 -9.40 3.39 10.07
C LEU A 71 -9.54 3.57 11.59
N ASN A 72 -9.29 4.78 12.07
CA ASN A 72 -9.39 5.13 13.48
C ASN A 72 -10.82 4.91 14.03
N ARG A 73 -11.85 5.39 13.30
CA ARG A 73 -13.26 5.15 13.66
C ARG A 73 -13.59 3.67 13.76
N HIS A 74 -12.93 2.85 12.94
CA HIS A 74 -13.11 1.41 12.89
C HIS A 74 -12.15 0.63 13.82
N LYS A 75 -11.35 1.32 14.64
CA LYS A 75 -10.35 0.77 15.58
C LYS A 75 -9.32 -0.13 14.89
N LEU A 76 -8.91 0.26 13.67
CA LEU A 76 -7.85 -0.41 12.93
C LEU A 76 -6.53 0.36 13.05
N PRO A 77 -5.39 -0.34 13.07
CA PRO A 77 -4.06 0.27 12.96
C PRO A 77 -3.93 1.22 11.76
N SER A 78 -3.26 2.36 11.97
CA SER A 78 -2.99 3.38 10.96
C SER A 78 -2.20 2.87 9.76
N LYS A 79 -1.27 1.93 9.98
CA LYS A 79 -0.43 1.35 8.91
C LYS A 79 -1.22 0.83 7.71
N PHE A 80 -2.45 0.36 7.92
CA PHE A 80 -3.31 -0.11 6.84
C PHE A 80 -3.68 1.02 5.85
N GLY A 81 -3.59 2.28 6.26
CA GLY A 81 -3.81 3.45 5.42
C GLY A 81 -2.75 3.65 4.33
N PHE A 82 -1.62 2.95 4.42
CA PHE A 82 -0.60 2.95 3.37
C PHE A 82 -0.84 1.91 2.27
N LEU A 83 -1.85 1.04 2.40
CA LEU A 83 -2.16 0.05 1.36
C LEU A 83 -2.43 0.70 -0.01
N PRO A 84 -3.22 1.77 -0.16
CA PRO A 84 -3.42 2.41 -1.45
C PRO A 84 -2.13 2.97 -2.07
N LEU A 85 -1.22 3.47 -1.24
CA LEU A 85 0.10 3.96 -1.67
C LEU A 85 0.89 2.86 -2.38
N ILE A 86 0.96 1.66 -1.79
CA ILE A 86 1.75 0.55 -2.35
C ILE A 86 1.02 -0.22 -3.46
N LEU A 87 -0.31 -0.23 -3.46
CA LEU A 87 -1.12 -1.05 -4.38
C LEU A 87 -1.34 -0.36 -5.72
N SER A 88 -1.67 0.93 -5.69
CA SER A 88 -2.15 1.68 -6.86
C SER A 88 -1.48 3.05 -7.01
N ALA A 89 -0.64 3.46 -6.06
CA ALA A 89 -0.12 4.82 -5.98
C ALA A 89 -1.24 5.90 -6.02
N TYR A 90 -2.40 5.60 -5.43
CA TYR A 90 -3.60 6.45 -5.45
C TYR A 90 -4.09 6.80 -6.87
N GLN A 91 -4.04 5.84 -7.79
CA GLN A 91 -4.63 5.96 -9.12
C GLN A 91 -6.08 5.41 -9.11
N ASP A 92 -7.07 6.28 -9.32
CA ASP A 92 -8.50 5.91 -9.22
C ASP A 92 -8.95 4.89 -10.27
N HIS A 93 -8.35 4.96 -11.45
CA HIS A 93 -8.61 4.03 -12.55
C HIS A 93 -7.55 2.91 -12.64
N TYR A 94 -6.80 2.68 -11.56
CA TYR A 94 -5.83 1.61 -11.49
C TYR A 94 -6.48 0.26 -11.78
N THR A 95 -5.80 -0.55 -12.58
CA THR A 95 -6.15 -1.94 -12.84
C THR A 95 -4.90 -2.78 -12.69
N SER A 96 -4.90 -3.71 -11.74
CA SER A 96 -3.80 -4.66 -11.59
C SER A 96 -3.90 -5.80 -12.60
N ASN A 97 -2.78 -6.48 -12.83
CA ASN A 97 -2.74 -7.70 -13.65
C ASN A 97 -3.68 -8.80 -13.14
N LEU A 98 -4.03 -8.77 -11.85
CA LEU A 98 -4.95 -9.70 -11.19
C LEU A 98 -6.38 -9.16 -11.08
N SER A 99 -6.76 -8.21 -11.95
CA SER A 99 -8.12 -7.64 -12.04
C SER A 99 -8.61 -6.87 -10.80
N GLY A 100 -7.70 -6.49 -9.91
CA GLY A 100 -7.97 -5.52 -8.84
C GLY A 100 -8.19 -4.13 -9.43
N ARG A 101 -9.15 -3.37 -8.88
CA ARG A 101 -9.47 -2.02 -9.36
C ARG A 101 -9.49 -0.95 -8.27
N GLY A 102 -9.23 0.28 -8.69
CA GLY A 102 -9.25 1.49 -7.86
C GLY A 102 -8.10 1.57 -6.87
N ILE A 103 -8.15 2.56 -5.99
CA ILE A 103 -7.03 2.88 -5.10
C ILE A 103 -6.68 1.71 -4.16
N TRP A 104 -7.67 0.91 -3.77
CA TRP A 104 -7.53 -0.26 -2.90
C TRP A 104 -7.25 -1.58 -3.64
N SER A 105 -7.17 -1.54 -4.98
CA SER A 105 -6.97 -2.71 -5.86
C SER A 105 -7.88 -3.90 -5.50
N LEU A 106 -9.15 -3.63 -5.19
CA LEU A 106 -10.07 -4.68 -4.76
C LEU A 106 -10.39 -5.63 -5.93
N SER A 107 -10.25 -6.94 -5.70
CA SER A 107 -10.70 -7.95 -6.65
C SER A 107 -12.23 -7.90 -6.79
N TYR A 108 -12.76 -8.40 -7.91
CA TYR A 108 -14.21 -8.48 -8.13
C TYR A 108 -14.90 -9.28 -7.02
N ILE A 109 -14.34 -10.43 -6.65
CA ILE A 109 -14.89 -11.32 -5.61
C ILE A 109 -14.87 -10.62 -4.25
N THR A 110 -13.76 -9.98 -3.90
CA THR A 110 -13.65 -9.22 -2.64
C THR A 110 -14.64 -8.07 -2.61
N ALA A 111 -14.81 -7.34 -3.71
CA ALA A 111 -15.74 -6.23 -3.80
C ALA A 111 -17.18 -6.68 -3.55
N LEU A 112 -17.63 -7.76 -4.21
CA LEU A 112 -18.96 -8.33 -3.96
C LEU A 112 -19.12 -8.80 -2.52
N LYS A 113 -18.14 -9.54 -1.98
CA LYS A 113 -18.15 -10.01 -0.59
C LYS A 113 -18.24 -8.85 0.41
N MET A 114 -17.62 -7.72 0.07
CA MET A 114 -17.62 -6.51 0.88
C MET A 114 -18.79 -5.56 0.55
N ASN A 115 -19.85 -6.06 -0.10
CA ASN A 115 -21.07 -5.33 -0.43
C ASN A 115 -20.85 -4.10 -1.32
N LEU A 116 -19.89 -4.15 -2.25
CA LEU A 116 -19.79 -3.17 -3.33
C LEU A 116 -20.66 -3.58 -4.51
N ASN A 117 -21.33 -2.61 -5.11
CA ASN A 117 -22.05 -2.79 -6.36
C ASN A 117 -21.06 -2.73 -7.52
N VAL A 118 -20.95 -3.86 -8.24
CA VAL A 118 -20.12 -3.98 -9.45
C VAL A 118 -20.95 -4.61 -10.55
N ASN A 119 -21.36 -3.79 -11.51
CA ASN A 119 -22.16 -4.16 -12.68
C ASN A 119 -21.71 -3.37 -13.92
N SER A 120 -22.40 -3.54 -15.05
CA SER A 120 -22.05 -2.88 -16.32
C SER A 120 -22.17 -1.36 -16.32
N TYR A 121 -22.94 -0.78 -15.40
CA TYR A 121 -23.19 0.66 -15.27
C TYR A 121 -22.34 1.31 -14.18
N MET A 122 -21.96 0.56 -13.15
CA MET A 122 -21.27 1.07 -11.97
C MET A 122 -20.26 0.07 -11.43
N ASP A 123 -19.04 0.53 -11.18
CA ASP A 123 -18.01 -0.22 -10.45
C ASP A 123 -17.56 0.59 -9.23
N GLN A 124 -18.18 0.32 -8.08
CA GLN A 124 -17.87 1.02 -6.82
C GLN A 124 -16.46 0.76 -6.28
N ARG A 125 -15.67 -0.11 -6.92
CA ARG A 125 -14.23 -0.22 -6.61
C ARG A 125 -13.45 1.03 -7.00
N LEU A 126 -13.95 1.78 -7.98
CA LEU A 126 -13.35 3.04 -8.44
C LEU A 126 -13.76 4.25 -7.58
N ASP A 127 -14.81 4.10 -6.76
CA ASP A 127 -15.20 5.13 -5.80
C ASP A 127 -14.31 5.02 -4.56
N GLU A 128 -13.46 6.02 -4.32
CA GLU A 128 -12.49 6.04 -3.24
C GLU A 128 -13.12 5.83 -1.85
N LYS A 129 -14.31 6.38 -1.61
CA LYS A 129 -14.98 6.32 -0.31
C LYS A 129 -15.67 4.98 -0.10
N ALA A 130 -16.42 4.51 -1.09
CA ALA A 130 -17.10 3.21 -1.04
C ALA A 130 -16.07 2.08 -0.94
N SER A 131 -15.01 2.14 -1.75
CA SER A 131 -13.91 1.17 -1.72
C SER A 131 -13.13 1.21 -0.40
N THR A 132 -12.96 2.38 0.24
CA THR A 132 -12.34 2.49 1.57
C THR A 132 -13.14 1.75 2.64
N LEU A 133 -14.47 1.92 2.68
CA LEU A 133 -15.31 1.19 3.63
C LEU A 133 -15.28 -0.32 3.39
N ALA A 134 -15.28 -0.73 2.12
CA ALA A 134 -15.16 -2.14 1.73
C ALA A 134 -13.80 -2.72 2.12
N ALA A 135 -12.70 -2.00 1.89
CA ALA A 135 -11.36 -2.40 2.30
C ALA A 135 -11.25 -2.52 3.82
N ILE A 136 -11.81 -1.58 4.59
CA ILE A 136 -11.87 -1.65 6.06
C ILE A 136 -12.61 -2.90 6.53
N ARG A 137 -13.74 -3.25 5.91
CA ARG A 137 -14.45 -4.51 6.22
C ARG A 137 -13.56 -5.71 5.94
N HIS A 138 -12.87 -5.72 4.80
CA HIS A 138 -11.99 -6.82 4.43
C HIS A 138 -10.81 -6.97 5.40
N ILE A 139 -10.15 -5.87 5.75
CA ILE A 139 -9.05 -5.84 6.72
C ILE A 139 -9.53 -6.37 8.07
N LYS A 140 -10.72 -5.96 8.55
CA LYS A 140 -11.30 -6.53 9.79
C LYS A 140 -11.48 -8.05 9.72
N GLU A 141 -11.90 -8.60 8.58
CA GLU A 141 -12.00 -10.05 8.43
C GLU A 141 -10.63 -10.72 8.52
N LEU A 142 -9.64 -10.19 7.80
CA LEU A 142 -8.28 -10.71 7.79
C LEU A 142 -7.60 -10.59 9.16
N SER A 143 -7.76 -9.46 9.86
CA SER A 143 -7.24 -9.26 11.22
C SER A 143 -7.84 -10.24 12.22
N LYS A 144 -9.12 -10.61 12.07
CA LYS A 144 -9.74 -11.65 12.93
C LYS A 144 -9.12 -13.03 12.69
N ILE A 145 -8.78 -13.34 11.44
CA ILE A 145 -8.17 -14.62 11.05
C ILE A 145 -6.73 -14.71 11.58
N TYR A 146 -5.90 -13.71 11.26
CA TYR A 146 -4.45 -13.82 11.50
C TYR A 146 -3.99 -13.26 12.83
N LYS A 147 -4.75 -12.33 13.45
CA LYS A 147 -4.39 -11.67 14.72
C LYS A 147 -2.97 -11.07 14.71
N SER A 148 -2.51 -10.67 13.54
CA SER A 148 -1.18 -10.10 13.28
C SER A 148 -1.27 -9.17 12.10
N ASP A 149 -0.75 -7.96 12.26
CA ASP A 149 -0.77 -6.93 11.22
C ASP A 149 0.02 -7.36 9.97
N ASN A 150 1.21 -7.94 10.14
CA ASN A 150 2.05 -8.35 9.02
C ASN A 150 1.38 -9.46 8.19
N TRP A 151 0.76 -10.44 8.86
CA TRP A 151 0.00 -11.48 8.17
C TRP A 151 -1.27 -10.94 7.51
N THR A 152 -1.92 -9.95 8.13
CA THR A 152 -3.09 -9.25 7.56
C THR A 152 -2.69 -8.49 6.29
N LEU A 153 -1.60 -7.71 6.34
CA LEU A 153 -1.05 -6.98 5.19
C LEU A 153 -0.67 -7.95 4.07
N LEU A 154 0.09 -9.00 4.38
CA LEU A 154 0.51 -9.99 3.40
C LEU A 154 -0.70 -10.66 2.73
N SER A 155 -1.69 -11.07 3.51
CA SER A 155 -2.91 -11.69 2.98
C SER A 155 -3.76 -10.73 2.14
N TYR A 156 -3.75 -9.44 2.45
CA TYR A 156 -4.46 -8.43 1.67
C TYR A 156 -3.79 -8.22 0.31
N ILE A 157 -2.46 -8.11 0.30
CA ILE A 157 -1.65 -7.91 -0.92
C ILE A 157 -1.70 -9.15 -1.83
N THR A 158 -1.72 -10.35 -1.24
CA THR A 158 -1.62 -11.62 -1.96
C THR A 158 -2.95 -12.37 -1.97
N SER A 159 -3.17 -13.26 -1.01
CA SER A 159 -4.43 -13.96 -0.74
C SER A 159 -4.30 -14.78 0.56
N PRO A 160 -5.41 -15.23 1.16
CA PRO A 160 -5.35 -16.17 2.27
C PRO A 160 -4.66 -17.50 1.94
N ASN A 161 -4.80 -17.96 0.68
CA ASN A 161 -4.16 -19.19 0.22
C ASN A 161 -2.63 -19.06 0.18
N TYR A 162 -2.13 -17.91 -0.28
CA TYR A 162 -0.68 -17.63 -0.26
C TYR A 162 -0.13 -17.69 1.17
N VAL A 163 -0.78 -17.00 2.12
CA VAL A 163 -0.35 -17.02 3.53
C VAL A 163 -0.42 -18.41 4.13
N SER A 164 -1.47 -19.18 3.85
CA SER A 164 -1.58 -20.57 4.31
C SER A 164 -0.44 -21.45 3.79
N ASN A 165 -0.02 -21.26 2.54
CA ASN A 165 1.11 -21.99 1.97
C ASN A 165 2.42 -21.60 2.65
N ILE A 166 2.66 -20.31 2.86
CA ILE A 166 3.86 -19.82 3.56
C ILE A 166 3.94 -20.37 4.99
N MET A 167 2.85 -20.32 5.76
CA MET A 167 2.82 -20.86 7.13
C MET A 167 3.08 -22.37 7.16
N LYS A 168 2.57 -23.10 6.16
CA LYS A 168 2.80 -24.54 6.01
C LYS A 168 4.25 -24.85 5.67
N GLU A 169 4.86 -24.11 4.75
CA GLU A 169 6.28 -24.27 4.38
C GLU A 169 7.21 -23.91 5.54
N ALA A 170 6.87 -22.87 6.31
CA ALA A 170 7.61 -22.49 7.50
C ALA A 170 7.42 -23.43 8.68
N ASN A 171 6.40 -24.30 8.63
CA ASN A 171 5.93 -25.09 9.76
C ASN A 171 5.72 -24.24 11.03
N SER A 172 5.24 -23.00 10.85
CA SER A 172 5.09 -22.00 11.90
C SER A 172 4.10 -20.90 11.51
N ASN A 173 3.45 -20.30 12.51
CA ASN A 173 2.61 -19.12 12.36
C ASN A 173 3.30 -17.82 12.79
N LYS A 174 4.55 -17.90 13.26
CA LYS A 174 5.31 -16.71 13.64
C LYS A 174 5.88 -16.06 12.39
N TRP A 175 5.78 -14.74 12.35
CA TRP A 175 6.23 -13.95 11.20
C TRP A 175 7.73 -14.18 10.95
N GLU A 176 8.55 -14.09 11.99
CA GLU A 176 10.02 -14.13 11.94
C GLU A 176 10.55 -15.45 11.36
N GLU A 177 9.85 -16.55 11.62
CA GLU A 177 10.24 -17.88 11.14
C GLU A 177 9.84 -18.09 9.67
N ALA A 178 8.85 -17.34 9.19
CA ALA A 178 8.25 -17.51 7.87
C ALA A 178 8.76 -16.52 6.81
N ILE A 179 9.39 -15.39 7.21
CA ILE A 179 9.91 -14.34 6.31
C ILE A 179 10.70 -14.91 5.13
N LYS A 180 11.54 -15.91 5.36
CA LYS A 180 12.43 -16.50 4.34
C LYS A 180 11.71 -17.21 3.18
N PHE A 181 10.42 -17.52 3.34
CA PHE A 181 9.61 -18.17 2.30
C PHE A 181 8.75 -17.16 1.53
N ILE A 182 8.63 -15.92 2.03
CA ILE A 182 7.83 -14.88 1.38
C ILE A 182 8.60 -14.36 0.17
N ASP A 183 7.88 -14.18 -0.95
CA ASP A 183 8.44 -13.57 -2.14
C ASP A 183 8.97 -12.17 -1.81
N LYS A 184 10.19 -11.87 -2.28
CA LYS A 184 10.90 -10.62 -2.03
C LYS A 184 10.03 -9.39 -2.32
N LYS A 185 9.19 -9.45 -3.36
CA LYS A 185 8.28 -8.38 -3.73
C LYS A 185 7.26 -8.10 -2.62
N TYR A 186 6.60 -9.14 -2.11
CA TYR A 186 5.57 -8.95 -1.09
C TYR A 186 6.16 -8.58 0.26
N LEU A 187 7.31 -9.18 0.62
CA LEU A 187 8.03 -8.83 1.83
C LEU A 187 8.44 -7.36 1.82
N PHE A 188 9.02 -6.88 0.72
CA PHE A 188 9.39 -5.47 0.54
C PHE A 188 8.22 -4.52 0.78
N ASN A 189 7.03 -4.83 0.25
CA ASN A 189 5.87 -3.95 0.40
C ASN A 189 5.31 -3.94 1.84
N VAL A 190 5.38 -5.07 2.56
CA VAL A 190 5.00 -5.12 3.99
C VAL A 190 5.99 -4.33 4.84
N GLU A 191 7.29 -4.47 4.58
CA GLU A 191 8.34 -3.71 5.27
C GLU A 191 8.24 -2.21 4.99
N LEU A 192 7.96 -1.84 3.74
CA LEU A 192 7.73 -0.45 3.33
C LEU A 192 6.57 0.17 4.11
N ILE A 193 5.44 -0.52 4.26
CA ILE A 193 4.30 -0.03 5.06
C ILE A 193 4.70 0.19 6.52
N ASN A 194 5.37 -0.80 7.13
CA ASN A 194 5.79 -0.69 8.54
C ASN A 194 6.76 0.48 8.73
N TRP A 195 7.64 0.73 7.76
CA TRP A 195 8.54 1.88 7.80
C TRP A 195 7.81 3.21 7.66
N LEU A 196 6.87 3.33 6.72
CA LEU A 196 6.07 4.54 6.53
C LEU A 196 5.23 4.88 7.77
N ASP A 197 4.64 3.87 8.41
CA ASP A 197 3.89 4.02 9.67
C ASP A 197 4.78 4.52 10.81
N ASN A 198 5.98 3.95 10.94
CA ASN A 198 6.95 4.39 11.95
C ASN A 198 7.40 5.85 11.74
N ILE A 199 7.44 6.35 10.49
CA ILE A 199 7.74 7.75 10.21
C ILE A 199 6.57 8.63 10.60
N GLU A 200 5.37 8.34 10.09
CA GLU A 200 4.19 9.19 10.26
C GLU A 200 3.87 9.36 11.75
N TYR A 201 4.04 8.32 12.56
CA TYR A 201 3.76 8.35 14.00
C TYR A 201 5.01 8.54 14.87
N SER A 202 6.13 8.94 14.28
CA SER A 202 7.33 9.36 15.02
C SER A 202 7.02 10.63 15.82
N PRO A 203 7.51 10.77 17.07
CA PRO A 203 7.28 11.96 17.89
C PRO A 203 7.77 13.27 17.26
N ASN A 204 8.65 13.19 16.26
CA ASN A 204 9.20 14.34 15.55
C ASN A 204 8.43 14.68 14.25
N PHE A 205 7.44 13.87 13.87
CA PHE A 205 6.66 14.11 12.66
C PHE A 205 5.59 15.17 12.91
N THR A 206 5.54 16.17 12.03
CA THR A 206 4.50 17.21 12.09
C THR A 206 3.50 16.96 10.97
N HIS A 207 2.28 16.55 11.35
CA HIS A 207 1.21 16.45 10.38
C HIS A 207 0.89 17.85 9.83
N PRO A 208 0.66 17.98 8.51
CA PRO A 208 0.20 19.23 7.95
C PRO A 208 -1.08 19.67 8.68
N LYS A 209 -1.18 20.96 9.00
CA LYS A 209 -2.40 21.50 9.63
C LYS A 209 -3.57 21.13 8.73
N PRO A 210 -4.71 20.68 9.31
CA PRO A 210 -5.89 20.36 8.53
C PRO A 210 -6.40 21.63 7.85
N SER A 211 -5.93 21.91 6.63
CA SER A 211 -6.29 23.13 5.91
C SER A 211 -7.70 23.04 5.32
N ASN A 212 -8.29 21.83 5.30
CA ASN A 212 -9.69 21.55 5.03
C ASN A 212 -10.01 20.10 5.45
N MET A 213 -9.84 19.77 6.74
CA MET A 213 -10.36 18.49 7.25
C MET A 213 -11.87 18.59 7.24
N SER A 214 -12.48 18.14 6.15
CA SER A 214 -13.88 17.77 6.20
C SER A 214 -13.94 16.62 7.19
N GLU A 215 -14.50 16.88 8.37
CA GLU A 215 -14.96 15.82 9.26
C GLU A 215 -15.98 15.01 8.47
N PHE A 216 -15.52 14.00 7.74
CA PHE A 216 -16.38 13.17 6.94
C PHE A 216 -17.13 12.24 7.88
N ILE A 217 -18.35 12.65 8.19
CA ILE A 217 -19.36 11.79 8.79
C ILE A 217 -19.75 10.80 7.69
N PHE A 218 -19.24 9.57 7.76
CA PHE A 218 -19.86 8.46 7.05
C PHE A 218 -21.31 8.33 7.56
N GLU A 219 -22.26 8.81 6.78
CA GLU A 219 -23.65 8.42 6.95
C GLU A 219 -23.75 6.95 6.55
N GLU A 220 -23.85 6.06 7.53
CA GLU A 220 -24.04 4.61 7.31
C GLU A 220 -25.41 4.27 6.68
N ASN A 221 -26.17 5.27 6.23
CA ASN A 221 -27.52 5.12 5.68
C ASN A 221 -27.57 5.64 4.25
N ILE A 222 -27.23 4.79 3.29
CA ILE A 222 -27.90 4.84 1.99
C ILE A 222 -28.39 3.44 1.68
N PHE A 223 -29.54 3.10 2.26
CA PHE A 223 -30.41 2.06 1.73
C PHE A 223 -30.84 2.47 0.33
N PHE A 224 -30.50 1.66 -0.67
CA PHE A 224 -31.30 1.45 -1.87
C PHE A 224 -31.30 -0.04 -2.19
#